data_AF-A0A3Q8T745-F1
#
_entry.id   AF-A0A3Q8T745-F1
#
_cell.length_a   1.000
_cell.length_b   1.000
_cell.length_c   1.000
_cell.angle_alpha   90.00
_cell.angle_beta   90.00
_cell.angle_gamma   90.00
#
_symmetry.space_group_name_H-M   'P 1'
#
loop_
_entity.id
_entity.type
_entity.pdbx_description
1 polymer ?
#
loop_
_entity_poly.entity_id
_entity_poly.type
_entity_poly.pdbx_seq_one_letter_code
_entity_poly.pdbx_strand_id
1 'polypeptide(L)' 'MRHEPKVEITIHPDNLIVIEDVITNLAPDSTIKINTNTELNLLDFEINFEDGLISSKYQDRINNIYKIIDNFFTQYE' A
#
# COMPACT_ATOMS: atom_id res chain seq x y z
N MET A 1 4.26 23.54 17.42
CA MET A 1 5.33 22.60 16.97
C MET A 1 4.79 21.90 15.73
N ARG A 2 5.58 21.70 14.66
CA ARG A 2 5.15 20.83 13.55
C ARG A 2 5.32 19.38 14.01
N HIS A 3 4.26 18.59 13.95
CA HIS A 3 4.33 17.15 14.22
C HIS A 3 4.95 16.46 12.99
N GLU A 4 5.90 15.55 13.20
CA GLU A 4 6.40 14.69 12.13
C GLU A 4 5.26 13.76 11.66
N PRO A 5 5.19 13.45 10.35
CA PRO A 5 4.19 12.53 9.84
C PRO A 5 4.42 11.14 10.42
N LYS A 6 3.38 10.59 11.05
CA LYS A 6 3.38 9.26 11.66
C LYS A 6 3.12 8.13 10.67
N VAL A 7 2.64 8.51 9.48
CA VAL A 7 2.30 7.59 8.40
C VAL A 7 2.81 8.17 7.09
N GLU A 8 3.57 7.37 6.34
CA GLU A 8 3.96 7.70 4.98
C GLU A 8 3.34 6.70 3.99
N ILE A 9 2.60 7.21 3.01
CA ILE A 9 1.95 6.39 1.98
C ILE A 9 2.67 6.60 0.66
N THR A 10 3.24 5.56 0.08
CA THR A 10 3.91 5.59 -1.23
C THR A 10 3.06 4.87 -2.28
N ILE A 11 2.78 5.55 -3.39
CA ILE A 11 1.92 5.07 -4.48
C ILE A 11 2.52 5.41 -5.86
N HIS A 12 1.98 4.84 -6.93
CA HIS A 12 2.26 5.36 -8.27
C HIS A 12 1.69 6.78 -8.45
N PRO A 13 2.39 7.73 -9.08
CA PRO A 13 1.94 9.12 -9.24
C PRO A 13 0.58 9.27 -9.92
N ASP A 14 0.24 8.41 -10.88
CA ASP A 14 -1.06 8.46 -11.57
C ASP A 14 -2.26 8.19 -10.64
N ASN A 15 -2.03 7.64 -9.43
CA ASN A 15 -3.07 7.40 -8.44
C ASN A 15 -3.32 8.58 -7.50
N LEU A 16 -2.50 9.64 -7.55
CA LEU A 16 -2.58 10.78 -6.64
C LEU A 16 -3.99 11.37 -6.60
N ILE A 17 -4.61 11.57 -7.76
CA ILE A 17 -5.95 12.19 -7.88
C ILE A 17 -7.01 11.39 -7.09
N VAL A 18 -6.90 10.06 -7.07
CA VAL A 18 -7.90 9.20 -6.40
C VAL A 18 -7.61 9.08 -4.90
N ILE A 19 -6.33 9.09 -4.53
CA ILE A 19 -5.89 8.79 -3.17
C ILE A 19 -5.83 10.04 -2.27
N GLU A 20 -5.53 11.21 -2.82
CA GLU A 20 -5.54 12.47 -2.07
C GLU A 20 -6.93 12.76 -1.48
N ASP A 21 -7.99 12.51 -2.25
CA ASP A 21 -9.38 12.67 -1.79
C ASP A 21 -9.72 11.72 -0.63
N VAL A 22 -9.28 10.46 -0.71
CA VAL A 22 -9.52 9.46 0.34
C VAL A 22 -8.75 9.79 1.61
N ILE A 23 -7.46 10.13 1.48
CA ILE A 23 -6.58 10.41 2.62
C ILE A 23 -7.01 11.69 3.34
N THR A 24 -7.32 12.76 2.59
CA THR A 24 -7.77 14.04 3.14
C THR A 24 -9.04 13.87 3.98
N ASN A 25 -9.93 12.96 3.59
CA ASN A 25 -11.15 12.66 4.33
C ASN A 25 -10.93 11.75 5.55
N LEU A 26 -9.90 10.88 5.53
CA LEU A 26 -9.64 9.91 6.61
C LEU A 26 -8.79 10.49 7.75
N ALA A 27 -7.87 11.40 7.45
CA ALA A 27 -7.00 12.02 8.45
C ALA A 27 -6.80 13.51 8.14
N PRO A 28 -7.75 14.38 8.51
CA PRO A 28 -7.65 15.82 8.29
C PRO A 28 -6.50 16.45 9.08
N ASP A 29 -6.02 15.78 10.13
CA ASP A 29 -4.87 16.19 10.91
C ASP A 29 -3.59 15.66 10.27
N SER A 30 -2.69 16.58 9.91
CA SER A 30 -1.49 16.53 9.04
C SER A 30 -0.40 15.49 9.37
N THR A 31 -0.77 14.29 9.78
CA THR A 31 0.14 13.21 10.21
C THR A 31 0.45 12.22 9.09
N ILE A 32 -0.17 12.39 7.92
CA ILE A 32 0.05 11.55 6.74
C ILE A 32 0.87 12.33 5.71
N LYS A 33 1.95 11.71 5.22
CA LYS A 33 2.74 12.19 4.09
C LYS A 33 2.52 11.26 2.90
N ILE A 34 2.20 11.83 1.75
CA ILE A 34 2.05 11.08 0.50
C ILE A 34 3.34 11.22 -0.30
N ASN A 35 3.94 10.08 -0.64
CA ASN A 35 5.08 9.95 -1.54
C ASN A 35 4.62 9.30 -2.86
N THR A 36 5.38 9.55 -3.93
CA THR A 36 5.16 8.86 -5.21
C THR A 36 6.39 8.09 -5.65
N ASN A 37 6.16 6.94 -6.29
CA ASN A 37 7.21 6.11 -6.88
C ASN A 37 6.72 5.50 -8.20
N THR A 38 7.38 5.80 -9.30
CA THR A 38 7.06 5.28 -10.65
C THR A 38 7.40 3.81 -10.84
N GLU A 39 8.18 3.21 -9.93
CA GLU A 39 8.49 1.78 -9.95
C GLU A 39 7.35 0.91 -9.39
N LEU A 40 6.38 1.51 -8.69
CA LEU A 40 5.19 0.83 -8.20
C LEU A 40 4.19 0.66 -9.35
N ASN A 41 3.50 -0.49 -9.44
CA ASN A 41 2.39 -0.61 -10.37
C ASN A 41 1.22 0.28 -9.92
N LEU A 42 0.30 0.57 -10.86
CA LEU A 42 -0.92 1.33 -10.57
C LEU A 42 -1.80 0.73 -9.45
N LEU A 43 -1.62 -0.55 -9.12
CA LEU A 43 -2.38 -1.22 -8.06
C LEU A 43 -1.54 -1.47 -6.80
N ASP A 44 -0.35 -0.87 -6.72
CA ASP A 44 0.57 -1.04 -5.62
C ASP A 44 0.49 0.13 -4.64
N PHE A 45 0.65 -0.18 -3.36
CA PHE A 45 0.83 0.82 -2.32
C PHE A 45 1.73 0.29 -1.20
N GLU A 46 2.42 1.22 -0.55
CA GLU A 46 3.21 0.98 0.65
C GLU A 46 2.78 2.00 1.72
N ILE A 47 2.50 1.53 2.92
CA ILE A 47 2.16 2.36 4.08
C ILE A 47 3.22 2.09 5.14
N ASN A 48 4.07 3.07 5.38
CA ASN A 48 5.07 3.06 6.44
C ASN A 48 4.50 3.74 7.67
N PHE A 49 4.49 3.02 8.78
CA PHE A 49 4.21 3.52 10.12
C PHE A 49 5.54 3.65 10.89
N GLU A 50 5.51 4.26 12.08
CA GLU A 50 6.69 4.31 12.97
C GLU A 50 7.23 2.91 13.32
N ASP A 51 6.36 1.89 13.38
CA ASP A 51 6.67 0.55 13.88
C ASP A 51 6.64 -0.55 12.80
N GLY A 52 6.35 -0.22 11.54
CA GLY A 52 6.31 -1.24 10.50
C GLY A 52 5.90 -0.76 9.11
N LEU A 53 5.97 -1.68 8.15
CA LEU A 53 5.59 -1.48 6.76
C LEU A 53 4.45 -2.42 6.39
N ILE A 54 3.35 -1.85 5.91
CA ILE A 54 2.31 -2.59 5.18
C ILE A 54 2.55 -2.34 3.70
N SER A 55 2.86 -3.39 2.94
CA SER A 55 2.97 -3.30 1.48
C SER A 55 1.93 -4.19 0.82
N SER A 56 1.40 -3.71 -0.29
CA SER A 56 0.48 -4.46 -1.14
C SER A 56 0.95 -4.29 -2.57
N LYS A 57 1.95 -5.09 -2.95
CA LYS A 57 2.42 -5.17 -4.34
C LYS A 57 1.60 -6.20 -5.10
N TYR A 58 1.29 -5.91 -6.35
CA TYR A 58 0.53 -6.76 -7.24
C TYR A 58 1.16 -8.14 -7.34
N GLN A 59 2.49 -8.20 -7.50
CA GLN A 59 3.20 -9.46 -7.58
C GLN A 59 3.06 -10.29 -6.30
N ASP A 60 3.11 -9.68 -5.11
CA ASP A 60 2.96 -10.38 -3.84
C ASP A 60 1.54 -10.95 -3.68
N ARG A 61 0.52 -10.19 -4.10
CA ARG A 61 -0.87 -10.68 -4.11
C ARG A 61 -1.03 -11.87 -5.06
N ILE A 62 -0.47 -11.78 -6.27
CA ILE A 62 -0.49 -12.88 -7.25
C ILE A 62 0.26 -14.11 -6.71
N ASN A 63 1.43 -13.93 -6.11
CA ASN A 63 2.19 -15.02 -5.49
C ASN A 63 1.40 -15.70 -4.36
N ASN A 64 0.69 -14.93 -3.54
CA ASN A 64 -0.16 -15.47 -2.48
C ASN A 64 -1.34 -16.27 -3.05
N ILE A 65 -1.98 -15.80 -4.14
CA ILE A 65 -3.03 -16.54 -4.84
C ILE A 65 -2.47 -17.88 -5.37
N TYR A 66 -1.30 -17.86 -6.02
CA TYR A 66 -0.66 -19.09 -6.49
C TYR A 66 -0.43 -20.09 -5.36
N LYS A 67 0.11 -19.66 -4.22
CA LYS A 67 0.31 -20.54 -3.05
C LYS A 67 -0.99 -21.15 -2.53
N ILE A 68 -2.08 -20.38 -2.51
CA ILE A 68 -3.40 -20.87 -2.07
C ILE A 68 -3.91 -21.95 -3.04
N ILE A 69 -3.80 -21.71 -4.35
CA ILE A 69 -4.23 -22.66 -5.38
C ILE A 69 -3.38 -23.93 -5.33
N ASP A 70 -2.05 -23.78 -5.23
CA ASP A 70 -1.12 -24.91 -5.15
C ASP A 70 -1.39 -25.80 -3.93
N ASN A 71 -1.57 -25.18 -2.75
CA ASN A 71 -1.95 -25.87 -1.52
C ASN A 71 -3.31 -26.58 -1.62
N PHE A 72 -4.27 -26.01 -2.38
CA PHE A 72 -5.57 -26.65 -2.57
C PHE A 72 -5.42 -27.96 -3.36
N PHE A 73 -4.67 -27.95 -4.47
CA PHE A 73 -4.52 -29.15 -5.31
C PHE A 73 -3.62 -30.23 -4.68
N THR A 74 -2.58 -29.84 -3.95
CA THR A 74 -1.71 -30.80 -3.23
C THR A 74 -2.38 -31.49 -2.05
N GLN A 75 -3.51 -30.98 -1.54
CA GLN A 75 -4.30 -31.67 -0.50
C GLN A 75 -5.15 -32.84 -1.03
N TYR A 76 -5.27 -32.99 -2.35
CA TYR A 76 -6.04 -34.06 -2.99
C TYR A 76 -5.17 -35.13 -3.69
N GLU A 77 -3.85 -35.03 -3.55
CA GLU A 77 -2.87 -36.07 -3.93
C GLU A 77 -2.46 -36.91 -2.70
#